data_AF-A0A5E7UBU9-F1
#
_entry.id   AF-A0A5E7UBU9-F1
#
_cell.length_a   1.000
_cell.length_b   1.000
_cell.length_c   1.000
_cell.angle_alpha   90.00
_cell.angle_beta   90.00
_cell.angle_gamma   90.00
#
_symmetry.space_group_name_H-M   'P 1'
#
loop_
_entity.id
_entity.type
_entity.pdbx_description
1 polymer ?
#
loop_
_entity_poly.entity_id
_entity_poly.type
_entity_poly.pdbx_seq_one_letter_code
_entity_poly.pdbx_strand_id
1 'polypeptide(L)'
;MPNNRSEWAKRVPEFLIEAELLLAKTEECLSHLQLISNDKDAIDCMLSTLLKLATKADALALAAVSEFSLHIHSLLNHAQNHMELHDEALGALKDCLTLIAWQLELIDQNTGQLSLDESEQTTLIEAFALQVGQRHYQPTLNSRPFTLIPYLEWQA
;
A
#
# COMPACT_ATOMS: atom_id res chain seq x y z
N MET A 1 -2.21 18.09 -19.40
CA MET A 1 -3.63 18.37 -19.73
C MET A 1 -4.21 19.31 -18.67
N PRO A 2 -4.87 20.42 -19.04
CA PRO A 2 -5.39 21.37 -18.05
C PRO A 2 -6.92 21.24 -17.95
N ASN A 3 -7.44 20.49 -16.96
CA ASN A 3 -8.61 20.86 -16.13
C ASN A 3 -8.95 19.82 -15.02
N ASN A 4 -7.96 19.15 -14.40
CA ASN A 4 -8.23 18.11 -13.38
C ASN A 4 -8.48 18.64 -11.95
N ARG A 5 -8.26 19.94 -11.68
CA ARG A 5 -8.34 20.49 -10.31
C ARG A 5 -9.72 20.36 -9.68
N SER A 6 -10.79 20.60 -10.44
CA SER A 6 -12.16 20.50 -9.92
C SER A 6 -12.61 19.06 -9.69
N GLU A 7 -12.02 18.10 -10.42
CA GLU A 7 -12.30 16.68 -10.22
C GLU A 7 -11.50 16.12 -9.03
N TRP A 8 -10.24 16.51 -8.86
CA TRP A 8 -9.44 16.15 -7.68
C TRP A 8 -10.02 16.71 -6.38
N ALA A 9 -10.45 17.97 -6.36
CA ALA A 9 -11.09 18.57 -5.19
C ALA A 9 -12.37 17.84 -4.72
N LYS A 10 -12.95 16.97 -5.55
CA LYS A 10 -14.07 16.09 -5.16
C LYS A 10 -13.61 14.67 -4.83
N ARG A 11 -12.77 14.10 -5.70
CA ARG A 11 -12.35 12.69 -5.59
C ARG A 11 -11.35 12.43 -4.46
N VAL A 12 -10.48 13.39 -4.15
CA VAL A 12 -9.46 13.22 -3.10
C VAL A 12 -10.11 13.16 -1.72
N PRO A 13 -11.03 14.06 -1.31
CA PRO A 13 -11.74 13.93 -0.04
C PRO A 13 -12.51 12.60 0.10
N GLU A 14 -13.20 12.16 -0.95
CA GLU A 14 -13.90 10.87 -0.95
C GLU A 14 -12.93 9.70 -0.77
N PHE A 15 -11.79 9.73 -1.47
CA PHE A 15 -10.72 8.76 -1.31
C PHE A 15 -10.14 8.75 0.11
N LEU A 16 -9.89 9.92 0.71
CA LEU A 16 -9.30 9.99 2.06
C LEU A 16 -10.19 9.31 3.10
N ILE A 17 -11.51 9.55 3.04
CA ILE A 17 -12.48 8.86 3.92
C ILE A 17 -12.40 7.34 3.73
N GLU A 18 -12.37 6.87 2.47
CA GLU A 18 -12.26 5.44 2.19
C GLU A 18 -10.89 4.87 2.62
N ALA A 19 -9.81 5.63 2.45
CA ALA A 19 -8.47 5.23 2.80
C ALA A 19 -8.29 5.12 4.32
N GLU A 20 -8.86 6.04 5.10
CA GLU A 20 -8.91 5.96 6.57
C GLU A 20 -9.66 4.71 7.04
N LEU A 21 -10.78 4.35 6.41
CA LEU A 21 -11.51 3.12 6.72
C LEU A 21 -10.70 1.86 6.41
N LEU A 22 -9.96 1.87 5.30
CA LEU A 22 -9.07 0.76 4.94
C LEU A 22 -7.89 0.67 5.92
N LEU A 23 -7.30 1.80 6.31
CA LEU A 23 -6.21 1.84 7.26
C LEU A 23 -6.64 1.34 8.65
N ALA A 24 -7.78 1.81 9.15
CA ALA A 24 -8.34 1.32 10.40
C ALA A 24 -8.56 -0.20 10.38
N LYS A 25 -9.00 -0.75 9.22
CA LYS A 25 -9.15 -2.19 9.05
C LYS A 25 -7.81 -2.93 9.02
N THR A 26 -6.75 -2.36 8.44
CA THR A 26 -5.41 -2.96 8.55
C THR A 26 -4.89 -2.93 9.98
N GLU A 27 -5.16 -1.88 10.76
CA GLU A 27 -4.77 -1.79 12.17
C GLU A 27 -5.55 -2.78 13.05
N GLU A 28 -6.83 -3.02 12.77
CA GLU A 28 -7.62 -4.08 13.40
C GLU A 28 -6.99 -5.45 13.11
N CYS A 29 -6.73 -5.76 11.83
CA CYS A 29 -6.11 -7.03 11.44
C CYS A 29 -4.69 -7.20 12.04
N LEU A 30 -3.93 -6.11 12.23
CA LEU A 30 -2.66 -6.13 12.97
C LEU A 30 -2.86 -6.47 14.46
N SER A 31 -3.87 -5.88 15.10
CA SER A 31 -4.21 -6.15 16.50
C SER A 31 -4.59 -7.62 16.71
N HIS A 32 -5.30 -8.23 15.75
CA HIS A 32 -5.57 -9.67 15.74
C HIS A 32 -4.28 -10.49 15.69
N LEU A 33 -3.34 -10.15 14.81
CA LEU A 33 -2.08 -10.88 14.66
C LEU A 33 -1.17 -10.79 15.90
N GLN A 34 -1.27 -9.70 16.67
CA GLN A 34 -0.55 -9.55 17.95
C GLN A 34 -1.12 -10.45 19.05
N LEU A 35 -2.39 -10.87 18.94
CA LEU A 35 -3.05 -11.75 19.90
C LEU A 35 -2.99 -13.21 19.49
N ILE A 36 -3.08 -13.46 18.18
CA ILE A 36 -3.16 -14.78 17.58
C ILE A 36 -2.10 -14.85 16.49
N SER A 37 -0.96 -15.47 16.82
CA SER A 37 0.12 -15.66 15.87
C SER A 37 -0.36 -16.43 14.64
N ASN A 38 -0.04 -15.91 13.46
CA ASN A 38 -0.36 -16.52 12.18
C ASN A 38 -1.87 -16.76 11.92
N ASP A 39 -2.73 -15.89 12.46
CA ASP A 39 -4.15 -15.85 12.12
C ASP A 39 -4.33 -15.60 10.60
N LYS A 40 -4.64 -16.67 9.88
CA LYS A 40 -4.77 -16.64 8.42
C LYS A 40 -5.84 -15.67 7.95
N ASP A 41 -6.95 -15.56 8.67
CA ASP A 41 -8.05 -14.67 8.29
C ASP A 41 -7.63 -13.21 8.44
N ALA A 42 -6.86 -12.89 9.49
CA ALA A 42 -6.29 -11.56 9.68
C ALA A 42 -5.22 -11.22 8.62
N ILE A 43 -4.38 -12.18 8.21
CA ILE A 43 -3.42 -11.98 7.13
C ILE A 43 -4.13 -11.74 5.78
N ASP A 44 -5.09 -12.60 5.42
CA ASP A 44 -5.85 -12.48 4.16
C ASP A 44 -6.68 -11.17 4.13
N CYS A 45 -7.26 -10.78 5.27
CA CYS A 45 -7.88 -9.47 5.49
C CYS A 45 -6.89 -8.35 5.16
N MET A 46 -5.71 -8.37 5.77
CA MET A 46 -4.74 -7.29 5.66
C MET A 46 -4.22 -7.17 4.22
N LEU A 47 -3.89 -8.29 3.58
CA LEU A 47 -3.46 -8.31 2.18
C LEU A 47 -4.52 -7.71 1.25
N SER A 48 -5.76 -8.17 1.34
CA SER A 48 -6.84 -7.64 0.51
C SER A 48 -7.09 -6.14 0.75
N THR A 49 -6.92 -5.67 1.99
CA THR A 49 -7.13 -4.27 2.37
C THR A 49 -6.00 -3.37 1.86
N LEU A 50 -4.74 -3.78 2.01
CA LEU A 50 -3.57 -3.08 1.46
C LEU A 50 -3.62 -2.97 -0.06
N LEU A 51 -3.98 -4.07 -0.75
CA LEU A 51 -4.13 -4.06 -2.20
C LEU A 51 -5.25 -3.11 -2.67
N LYS A 52 -6.36 -3.05 -1.93
CA LYS A 52 -7.46 -2.13 -2.22
C LYS A 52 -7.06 -0.67 -2.00
N LEU A 53 -6.31 -0.38 -0.93
CA LEU A 53 -5.76 0.97 -0.68
C LEU A 53 -4.83 1.38 -1.83
N ALA A 54 -3.88 0.50 -2.20
CA ALA A 54 -2.95 0.76 -3.30
C ALA A 54 -3.66 1.07 -4.62
N THR A 55 -4.67 0.24 -4.98
CA THR A 55 -5.42 0.39 -6.22
C THR A 55 -6.21 1.71 -6.25
N LYS A 56 -6.78 2.13 -5.11
CA LYS A 56 -7.51 3.40 -5.01
C LYS A 56 -6.58 4.61 -5.08
N ALA A 57 -5.41 4.53 -4.45
CA ALA A 57 -4.38 5.56 -4.52
C ALA A 57 -3.84 5.72 -5.95
N ASP A 58 -3.59 4.61 -6.65
CA ASP A 58 -3.12 4.60 -8.05
C ASP A 58 -4.15 5.26 -9.00
N ALA A 59 -5.44 5.00 -8.79
CA ALA A 59 -6.52 5.62 -9.57
C ALA A 59 -6.62 7.16 -9.43
N LEU A 60 -5.88 7.74 -8.47
CA LEU A 60 -5.72 9.18 -8.24
C LEU A 60 -4.29 9.67 -8.51
N ALA A 61 -3.41 8.82 -9.02
CA ALA A 61 -1.99 9.08 -9.21
C ALA A 61 -1.23 9.47 -7.91
N LEU A 62 -1.69 8.94 -6.76
CA LEU A 62 -1.03 9.08 -5.46
C LEU A 62 0.06 8.00 -5.31
N ALA A 63 1.11 8.12 -6.12
CA ALA A 63 2.15 7.09 -6.28
C ALA A 63 2.79 6.67 -4.94
N ALA A 64 3.18 7.62 -4.09
CA ALA A 64 3.82 7.33 -2.81
C ALA A 64 2.95 6.41 -1.91
N VAL A 65 1.64 6.67 -1.80
CA VAL A 65 0.73 5.83 -1.01
C VAL A 65 0.52 4.47 -1.68
N SER A 66 0.37 4.47 -3.01
CA SER A 66 0.13 3.25 -3.78
C SER A 66 1.30 2.27 -3.72
N GLU A 67 2.50 2.75 -4.07
CA GLU A 67 3.72 1.94 -4.14
C GLU A 67 4.10 1.43 -2.75
N PHE A 68 4.05 2.29 -1.73
CA PHE A 68 4.36 1.89 -0.36
C PHE A 68 3.39 0.81 0.16
N SER A 69 2.09 0.93 -0.11
CA SER A 69 1.09 -0.09 0.22
C SER A 69 1.35 -1.42 -0.51
N LEU A 70 1.76 -1.38 -1.78
CA LEU A 70 2.12 -2.58 -2.55
C LEU A 70 3.40 -3.24 -2.04
N HIS A 71 4.39 -2.46 -1.59
CA HIS A 71 5.62 -2.99 -1.03
C HIS A 71 5.34 -3.75 0.28
N ILE A 72 4.52 -3.18 1.18
CA ILE A 72 4.08 -3.86 2.41
C ILE A 72 3.30 -5.13 2.06
N HIS A 73 2.34 -5.05 1.13
CA HIS A 73 1.56 -6.20 0.67
C HIS A 73 2.47 -7.33 0.15
N SER A 74 3.46 -7.00 -0.67
CA SER A 74 4.38 -7.98 -1.25
C SER A 74 5.21 -8.68 -0.17
N LEU A 75 5.76 -7.92 0.77
CA LEU A 75 6.53 -8.46 1.89
C LEU A 75 5.69 -9.38 2.78
N LEU A 76 4.48 -8.95 3.14
CA LEU A 76 3.57 -9.74 3.96
C LEU A 76 3.12 -11.03 3.24
N ASN A 77 2.80 -10.93 1.94
CA ASN A 77 2.37 -12.07 1.13
C ASN A 77 3.49 -13.11 0.99
N HIS A 78 4.75 -12.67 0.97
CA HIS A 78 5.89 -13.57 1.02
C HIS A 78 6.02 -14.21 2.40
N ALA A 79 5.98 -13.41 3.47
CA ALA A 79 6.18 -13.87 4.84
C ALA A 79 5.20 -14.98 5.25
N GLN A 80 3.91 -14.82 4.93
CA GLN A 80 2.86 -15.77 5.35
C GLN A 80 3.06 -17.21 4.88
N ASN A 81 3.83 -17.43 3.82
CA ASN A 81 4.08 -18.76 3.26
C ASN A 81 5.34 -19.43 3.84
N HIS A 82 6.17 -18.68 4.56
CA HIS A 82 7.54 -19.08 4.86
C HIS A 82 7.94 -18.95 6.33
N MET A 83 7.23 -18.15 7.13
CA MET A 83 7.54 -18.00 8.56
C MET A 83 6.35 -17.48 9.38
N GLU A 84 6.45 -17.65 10.69
CA GLU A 84 5.56 -16.99 11.64
C GLU A 84 5.92 -15.50 11.75
N LEU A 85 4.89 -14.65 11.73
CA LEU A 85 5.04 -13.22 11.98
C LEU A 85 5.23 -13.02 13.49
N HIS A 86 6.48 -12.79 13.90
CA HIS A 86 6.86 -12.51 15.29
C HIS A 86 6.71 -11.02 15.64
N ASP A 87 6.83 -10.70 16.93
CA ASP A 87 6.57 -9.37 17.49
C ASP A 87 7.37 -8.26 16.79
N GLU A 88 8.62 -8.50 16.40
CA GLU A 88 9.46 -7.53 15.69
C GLU A 88 8.93 -7.25 14.28
N ALA A 89 8.44 -8.28 13.57
CA ALA A 89 7.82 -8.12 12.26
C ALA A 89 6.50 -7.34 12.34
N LEU A 90 5.69 -7.63 13.36
CA LEU A 90 4.45 -6.90 13.63
C LEU A 90 4.72 -5.44 14.05
N GLY A 91 5.80 -5.20 14.79
CA GLY A 91 6.28 -3.86 15.13
C GLY A 91 6.69 -3.06 13.90
N ALA A 92 7.54 -3.63 13.03
CA ALA A 92 7.95 -2.97 11.80
C ALA A 92 6.76 -2.71 10.85
N LEU A 93 5.81 -3.64 10.78
CA LEU A 93 4.57 -3.45 10.03
C LEU A 93 3.71 -2.30 10.59
N LYS A 94 3.63 -2.16 11.92
CA LYS A 94 2.94 -1.04 12.57
C LYS A 94 3.57 0.31 12.18
N ASP A 95 4.90 0.39 12.15
CA ASP A 95 5.60 1.62 11.76
C ASP A 95 5.29 1.98 10.31
N CYS A 96 5.22 0.99 9.41
CA CYS A 96 4.76 1.19 8.03
C CYS A 96 3.31 1.74 7.97
N LEU A 97 2.38 1.15 8.72
CA LEU A 97 0.98 1.64 8.75
C LEU A 97 0.88 3.06 9.33
N THR A 98 1.71 3.38 10.31
CA THR A 98 1.81 4.73 10.88
C THR A 98 2.26 5.74 9.83
N LEU A 99 3.23 5.39 8.97
CA LEU A 99 3.62 6.26 7.88
C LEU A 99 2.50 6.42 6.84
N ILE A 100 1.72 5.38 6.53
CA ILE A 100 0.52 5.53 5.67
C ILE A 100 -0.45 6.54 6.28
N ALA A 101 -0.71 6.47 7.59
CA ALA A 101 -1.58 7.42 8.29
C ALA A 101 -1.12 8.86 8.05
N TRP A 102 0.18 9.13 8.25
CA TRP A 102 0.76 10.45 8.01
C TRP A 102 0.71 10.87 6.54
N GLN A 103 0.95 9.96 5.60
CA GLN A 103 0.83 10.25 4.18
C GLN A 103 -0.59 10.69 3.81
N LEU A 104 -1.62 10.01 4.33
CA LEU A 104 -3.02 10.38 4.11
C LEU A 104 -3.37 11.75 4.70
N GLU A 105 -2.88 12.05 5.90
CA GLU A 105 -3.07 13.35 6.56
C GLU A 105 -2.40 14.51 5.79
N LEU A 106 -1.25 14.25 5.17
CA LEU A 106 -0.45 15.27 4.48
C LEU A 106 -0.83 15.50 3.00
N ILE A 107 -1.73 14.68 2.44
CA ILE A 107 -2.21 14.88 1.07
C ILE A 107 -2.99 16.20 0.98
N ASP A 108 -2.55 17.09 0.07
CA ASP A 108 -3.32 18.29 -0.25
C ASP A 108 -4.64 17.88 -0.93
N GLN A 109 -5.75 18.17 -0.28
CA GLN A 109 -7.08 17.73 -0.72
C GLN A 109 -7.56 18.37 -2.03
N ASN A 110 -6.94 19.47 -2.47
CA ASN A 110 -7.32 20.19 -3.68
C ASN A 110 -6.51 19.75 -4.90
N THR A 111 -5.29 19.25 -4.66
CA THR A 111 -4.30 18.96 -5.70
C THR A 111 -3.82 17.52 -5.70
N GLY A 112 -4.12 16.74 -4.66
CA GLY A 112 -3.58 15.40 -4.46
C GLY A 112 -2.07 15.37 -4.22
N GLN A 113 -1.41 16.52 -4.05
CA GLN A 113 0.03 16.56 -3.86
C GLN A 113 0.42 16.07 -2.48
N LEU A 114 1.46 15.25 -2.43
CA LEU A 114 2.11 14.78 -1.22
C LEU A 114 3.59 15.11 -1.35
N SER A 115 4.07 16.07 -0.56
CA SER A 115 5.48 16.49 -0.57
C SER A 115 6.21 15.74 0.54
N LEU A 116 6.64 14.51 0.24
CA LEU A 116 7.44 13.69 1.15
C LEU A 116 8.74 13.26 0.46
N ASP A 117 9.78 13.16 1.26
CA ASP A 117 11.00 12.44 0.88
C ASP A 117 10.76 10.93 0.97
N GLU A 118 11.31 10.16 0.04
CA GLU A 118 11.11 8.70 -0.05
C GLU A 118 12.05 7.92 0.89
N SER A 119 12.99 8.60 1.57
CA SER A 119 13.97 7.98 2.44
C SER A 119 13.34 7.22 3.62
N GLU A 120 12.28 7.78 4.22
CA GLU A 120 11.59 7.16 5.35
C GLU A 120 10.83 5.89 4.91
N GLN A 121 10.15 5.94 3.77
CA GLN A 121 9.48 4.77 3.18
C GLN A 121 10.49 3.64 2.93
N THR A 122 11.63 3.97 2.33
CA THR A 122 12.70 3.00 2.05
C THR A 122 13.21 2.36 3.33
N THR A 123 13.48 3.17 4.35
CA THR A 123 13.97 2.72 5.65
C THR A 123 12.99 1.75 6.32
N LEU A 124 11.69 2.06 6.29
CA LEU A 124 10.66 1.22 6.89
C LEU A 124 10.46 -0.09 6.11
N ILE A 125 10.49 -0.05 4.78
CA ILE A 125 10.43 -1.26 3.94
C ILE A 125 11.63 -2.16 4.21
N GLU A 126 12.84 -1.62 4.29
CA GLU A 126 14.05 -2.40 4.61
C GLU A 126 13.97 -3.01 6.01
N ALA A 127 13.52 -2.24 7.00
CA ALA A 127 13.32 -2.72 8.37
C ALA A 127 12.32 -3.89 8.40
N PHE A 128 11.17 -3.75 7.73
CA PHE A 128 10.17 -4.82 7.67
C PHE A 128 10.69 -6.04 6.89
N ALA A 129 11.34 -5.83 5.75
CA ALA A 129 11.94 -6.90 4.95
C ALA A 129 12.94 -7.75 5.75
N LEU A 130 13.78 -7.10 6.56
CA LEU A 130 14.72 -7.80 7.45
C LEU A 130 14.01 -8.72 8.44
N GLN A 131 12.88 -8.27 9.02
CA GLN A 131 12.12 -9.08 9.97
C GLN A 131 11.42 -10.27 9.31
N VAL A 132 10.98 -10.12 8.06
CA VAL A 132 10.32 -11.21 7.31
C VAL A 132 11.30 -12.08 6.49
N GLY A 133 12.59 -12.06 6.84
CA GLY A 133 13.60 -12.92 6.23
C GLY A 133 14.00 -12.54 4.79
N GLN A 134 13.54 -11.40 4.28
CA GLN A 134 13.89 -10.85 2.97
C GLN A 134 15.13 -9.96 3.10
N ARG A 135 16.32 -10.57 3.11
CA ARG A 135 17.61 -9.85 3.25
C ARG A 135 17.97 -8.94 2.06
N HIS A 136 17.28 -9.06 0.93
CA HIS A 136 17.49 -8.23 -0.25
C HIS A 136 16.14 -7.83 -0.82
N TYR A 137 15.56 -6.74 -0.31
CA TYR A 137 14.42 -6.14 -0.96
C TYR A 137 14.86 -5.61 -2.34
N GLN A 138 14.43 -6.28 -3.41
CA GLN A 138 14.47 -5.70 -4.75
C GLN A 138 13.09 -5.09 -4.99
N PRO A 139 12.97 -3.76 -5.09
CA PRO A 139 11.73 -3.17 -5.57
C PRO A 139 11.52 -3.73 -6.97
N THR A 140 10.49 -4.56 -7.14
CA THR A 140 10.07 -4.96 -8.48
C THR A 140 9.43 -3.75 -9.14
N LEU A 141 10.26 -2.85 -9.68
CA LEU A 141 9.85 -1.86 -10.68
C LEU A 141 9.48 -2.63 -11.96
N ASN A 142 8.35 -3.32 -11.93
CA ASN A 142 7.73 -3.87 -13.12
C ASN A 142 6.42 -3.12 -13.38
N SER A 143 6.52 -1.79 -13.40
CA SER A 143 5.58 -0.93 -14.09
C SER A 143 5.77 -1.14 -15.60
N ARG A 144 5.34 -2.31 -16.10
CA ARG A 144 4.94 -2.36 -17.50
C ARG A 144 3.67 -1.51 -17.56
N PRO A 145 3.63 -0.39 -18.31
CA PRO A 145 2.34 0.18 -18.64
C PRO A 145 1.54 -0.93 -19.29
N PHE A 146 0.32 -1.15 -18.83
CA PHE A 146 -0.62 -2.01 -19.52
C PHE A 146 -0.74 -1.48 -20.95
N THR A 147 -0.01 -2.08 -21.89
CA THR A 147 -0.16 -1.79 -23.31
C THR A 147 -1.58 -2.22 -23.66
N LEU A 148 -2.46 -1.22 -23.83
CA LEU A 148 -3.74 -1.40 -24.48
C LEU A 148 -3.46 -2.04 -25.83
N ILE A 149 -3.80 -3.32 -25.98
CA ILE A 149 -3.74 -4.01 -27.27
C ILE A 149 -4.77 -3.33 -28.17
N PRO A 150 -4.38 -2.71 -29.30
CA PRO A 150 -5.35 -2.30 -30.30
C PRO A 150 -5.94 -3.57 -30.92
N TYR A 151 -7.26 -3.68 -30.87
CA TYR A 151 -8.03 -4.69 -31.60
C TYR A 151 -7.72 -4.55 -33.09
N LEU A 152 -6.85 -5.43 -33.62
CA LEU A 152 -6.69 -5.61 -35.06
C LEU A 152 -7.58 -6.76 -35.52
N GLU A 153 -8.47 -6.39 -36.43
CA GLU A 153 -9.45 -7.21 -37.13
C GLU A 153 -8.80 -8.45 -37.74
N TRP A 154 -9.33 -9.63 -37.41
CA TRP A 154 -9.15 -10.82 -38.24
C TRP A 154 -10.19 -10.81 -39.35
N GLN A 155 -9.79 -10.30 -40.52
CA GLN A 155 -10.41 -10.66 -41.80
C GLN A 155 -9.33 -11.28 -42.70
N ALA A 156 -9.42 -12.61 -42.86
CA ALA A 156 -9.08 -13.33 -44.08
C ALA A 156 -9.65 -14.76 -43.97
#